data_AF-A0A4R7D3Y0-F1
#
_entry.id   AF-A0A4R7D3Y0-F1
#
_cell.length_a   1.000
_cell.length_b   1.000
_cell.length_c   1.000
_cell.angle_alpha   90.00
_cell.angle_beta   90.00
_cell.angle_gamma   90.00
#
_symmetry.space_group_name_H-M   'P 1'
#
loop_
_entity.id
_entity.type
_entity.pdbx_description
1 polymer ?
#
loop_
_entity_poly.entity_id
_entity_poly.type
_entity_poly.pdbx_seq_one_letter_code
_entity_poly.pdbx_strand_id
1 'polypeptide(L)'
;MSSTKLTSNSAFKYAILAIAFIIVFIFADLVLDVEDAGLKSIILGFLILAGTFIAVIGLVKSIIGIREPNSIKKITALIINSVITILLGLLLLSTSIEVLKYLM
;
A
#
# COMPACT_ATOMS: atom_id res chain seq x y z
N MET A 1 13.90 28.98 2.34
CA MET A 1 14.39 27.70 1.77
C MET A 1 14.41 26.65 2.88
N SER A 2 13.47 25.69 2.90
CA SER A 2 13.41 24.59 3.89
C SER A 2 12.41 23.47 3.53
N SER A 3 11.37 23.77 2.73
CA SER A 3 10.29 22.81 2.42
C SER A 3 10.71 21.57 1.62
N THR A 4 11.80 21.65 0.85
CA THR A 4 12.25 20.58 -0.06
C THR A 4 12.89 19.37 0.63
N LYS A 5 13.40 19.51 1.85
CA LYS A 5 13.89 18.34 2.63
C LYS A 5 12.74 17.57 3.30
N LEU A 6 11.64 18.23 3.62
CA LEU A 6 10.53 17.65 4.39
C LEU A 6 9.71 16.66 3.55
N THR A 7 9.44 16.99 2.29
CA THR A 7 8.64 16.20 1.35
C THR A 7 9.33 14.89 0.98
N SER A 8 10.61 14.94 0.61
CA SER A 8 11.46 13.78 0.30
C SER A 8 11.45 12.71 1.40
N ASN A 9 11.60 13.16 2.65
CA ASN A 9 11.64 12.28 3.81
C ASN A 9 10.26 11.65 4.09
N SER A 10 9.19 12.40 3.82
CA SER A 10 7.83 11.89 4.01
C SER A 10 7.50 10.77 3.02
N ALA A 11 7.77 10.94 1.72
CA ALA A 11 7.48 9.93 0.70
C ALA A 11 8.22 8.61 0.97
N PHE A 12 9.48 8.70 1.40
CA PHE A 12 10.28 7.53 1.79
C PHE A 12 9.73 6.82 3.03
N LYS A 13 9.20 7.57 4.02
CA LYS A 13 8.51 6.97 5.17
C LYS A 13 7.26 6.19 4.76
N TYR A 14 6.49 6.68 3.80
CA TYR A 14 5.34 5.92 3.28
C TYR A 14 5.75 4.67 2.52
N ALA A 15 6.88 4.71 1.79
CA ALA A 15 7.42 3.52 1.14
C ALA A 15 7.82 2.43 2.16
N ILE A 16 8.48 2.81 3.25
CA ILE A 16 8.79 1.88 4.35
C ILE A 16 7.52 1.38 5.03
N LEU A 17 6.58 2.28 5.31
CA LEU A 17 5.30 1.92 5.95
C LEU A 17 4.50 0.95 5.08
N ALA A 18 4.45 1.16 3.77
CA ALA A 18 3.78 0.29 2.82
C ALA A 18 4.42 -1.10 2.77
N ILE A 19 5.76 -1.19 2.81
CA ILE A 19 6.47 -2.48 2.92
C ILE A 19 6.13 -3.17 4.25
N ALA A 20 6.18 -2.44 5.37
CA ALA A 20 5.82 -2.99 6.68
C ALA A 20 4.37 -3.51 6.69
N PHE A 21 3.46 -2.80 6.02
CA PHE A 21 2.06 -3.21 5.88
C PHE A 21 1.92 -4.51 5.09
N ILE A 22 2.67 -4.67 4.00
CA ILE A 22 2.70 -5.93 3.23
C ILE A 22 3.22 -7.09 4.11
N ILE A 23 4.26 -6.85 4.91
CA ILE A 23 4.79 -7.87 5.82
C ILE A 23 3.71 -8.27 6.83
N VAL A 24 3.02 -7.31 7.45
CA VAL A 24 1.91 -7.57 8.36
C VAL A 24 0.79 -8.34 7.67
N PHE A 25 0.47 -8.01 6.42
CA PHE A 25 -0.53 -8.73 5.64
C PHE A 25 -0.16 -10.20 5.42
N ILE A 26 1.09 -10.49 5.03
CA ILE A 26 1.59 -11.86 4.85
C ILE A 26 1.53 -12.63 6.17
N PHE A 27 1.97 -12.02 7.27
CA PHE A 27 1.88 -12.66 8.59
C PHE A 27 0.43 -12.88 9.02
N ALA A 28 -0.46 -11.93 8.78
CA ALA A 28 -1.88 -12.08 9.07
C ALA A 28 -2.48 -13.25 8.28
N ASP A 29 -2.16 -13.38 6.99
CA ASP A 29 -2.65 -14.49 6.16
C ASP A 29 -2.13 -15.86 6.63
N LEU A 30 -0.86 -15.94 7.04
CA LEU A 30 -0.23 -17.17 7.54
C LEU A 30 -0.70 -17.57 8.95
N VAL A 31 -0.90 -16.59 9.84
CA VAL A 31 -1.27 -16.85 11.24
C VAL A 31 -2.77 -17.02 11.41
N LEU A 32 -3.59 -16.35 10.59
CA LEU A 32 -5.03 -16.50 10.59
C LEU A 32 -5.48 -17.75 9.80
N ASP A 33 -4.75 -18.86 9.91
CA ASP A 33 -5.23 -20.17 9.49
C ASP A 33 -6.28 -20.70 10.49
N VAL A 34 -7.32 -19.89 10.67
CA VAL A 34 -8.41 -20.11 11.63
C VAL A 34 -9.51 -20.91 10.95
N GLU A 35 -10.13 -21.83 11.68
CA GLU A 35 -11.28 -22.63 11.23
C GLU A 35 -12.46 -21.79 10.70
N ASP A 36 -12.55 -20.51 11.10
CA ASP A 36 -13.55 -19.56 10.61
C ASP A 36 -13.00 -18.71 9.44
N ALA A 37 -13.26 -19.19 8.23
CA ALA A 37 -12.93 -18.52 6.98
C ALA A 37 -13.59 -17.13 6.83
N GLY A 38 -14.71 -16.87 7.52
CA GLY A 38 -15.41 -15.59 7.47
C GLY A 38 -14.64 -14.49 8.20
N LEU A 39 -14.16 -14.80 9.41
CA LEU A 39 -13.39 -13.84 10.21
C LEU A 39 -12.03 -13.51 9.56
N LYS A 40 -11.35 -14.52 8.99
CA LYS A 40 -10.12 -14.33 8.20
C LYS A 40 -10.35 -13.35 7.05
N SER A 41 -11.42 -13.56 6.28
CA SER A 41 -11.74 -12.73 5.10
C SER A 41 -12.02 -11.27 5.46
N ILE A 42 -12.74 -11.01 6.55
CA ILE A 42 -13.02 -9.64 7.02
C ILE A 42 -11.73 -8.92 7.42
N ILE A 43 -10.86 -9.57 8.19
CA ILE A 43 -9.60 -8.98 8.66
C ILE A 43 -8.68 -8.69 7.47
N LEU A 44 -8.49 -9.66 6.57
CA LEU A 44 -7.67 -9.48 5.38
C LEU A 44 -8.24 -8.39 4.46
N GLY A 45 -9.55 -8.35 4.26
CA GLY A 45 -10.21 -7.29 3.49
C GLY A 45 -9.98 -5.90 4.08
N PHE A 46 -10.09 -5.75 5.40
CA PHE A 46 -9.80 -4.50 6.10
C PHE A 46 -8.32 -4.08 5.95
N LEU A 47 -7.39 -5.03 6.06
CA LEU A 47 -5.96 -4.79 5.85
C LEU A 47 -5.67 -4.34 4.41
N ILE A 48 -6.24 -5.02 3.41
CA ILE A 48 -6.06 -4.64 1.99
C ILE A 48 -6.56 -3.21 1.76
N LEU A 49 -7.72 -2.87 2.30
CA LEU A 49 -8.30 -1.53 2.15
C LEU A 49 -7.42 -0.46 2.82
N ALA A 50 -7.02 -0.67 4.07
CA ALA A 50 -6.14 0.23 4.81
C ALA A 50 -4.77 0.40 4.13
N GLY A 51 -4.17 -0.70 3.67
CA GLY A 51 -2.91 -0.71 2.95
C GLY A 51 -3.00 0.05 1.63
N THR A 52 -4.11 -0.11 0.89
CA THR A 52 -4.35 0.61 -0.36
C THR A 52 -4.39 2.12 -0.14
N PHE A 53 -5.10 2.58 0.90
CA PHE A 53 -5.11 4.01 1.26
C PHE A 53 -3.72 4.55 1.58
N ILE A 54 -2.92 3.82 2.38
CA ILE A 54 -1.55 4.21 2.73
C ILE A 54 -0.67 4.29 1.47
N ALA A 55 -0.78 3.30 0.59
CA ALA A 55 -0.01 3.23 -0.65
C ALA A 55 -0.34 4.40 -1.59
N VAL A 56 -1.63 4.71 -1.77
CA VAL A 56 -2.10 5.87 -2.57
C VAL A 56 -1.57 7.18 -1.99
N ILE A 57 -1.66 7.38 -0.67
CA ILE A 57 -1.10 8.59 -0.02
C ILE A 57 0.41 8.68 -0.24
N GLY A 58 1.12 7.56 -0.12
CA GLY A 58 2.56 7.47 -0.38
C GLY A 58 2.90 7.84 -1.83
N LEU A 59 2.14 7.33 -2.79
CA LEU A 59 2.31 7.61 -4.21
C LEU A 59 2.04 9.08 -4.53
N VAL A 60 0.96 9.66 -4.02
CA VAL A 60 0.64 11.08 -4.19
C VAL A 60 1.78 11.95 -3.67
N LYS A 61 2.32 11.65 -2.49
CA LYS A 61 3.48 12.38 -1.93
C LYS A 61 4.74 12.20 -2.77
N SER A 62 4.98 11.00 -3.31
CA SER A 62 6.10 10.76 -4.23
C SER A 62 5.94 11.59 -5.52
N ILE A 63 4.74 11.65 -6.12
CA ILE A 63 4.46 12.41 -7.34
C ILE A 63 4.62 13.92 -7.11
N ILE A 64 4.10 14.45 -6.00
CA ILE A 64 4.27 15.88 -5.67
C ILE A 64 5.76 16.23 -5.54
N GLY A 65 6.57 15.32 -5.00
CA GLY A 65 8.01 15.48 -4.82
C GLY A 65 8.87 15.35 -6.09
N ILE A 66 8.30 15.00 -7.25
CA ILE A 66 9.03 14.86 -8.54
C ILE A 66 9.58 16.20 -9.04
N ARG A 67 8.94 17.32 -8.69
CA ARG A 67 9.36 18.67 -9.14
C ARG A 67 10.65 19.17 -8.47
N GLU A 68 11.16 18.43 -7.50
CA GLU A 68 12.36 18.77 -6.74
C GLU A 68 13.56 17.94 -7.22
N PRO A 69 14.82 18.36 -6.96
CA PRO A 69 16.00 17.63 -7.42
C PRO A 69 15.95 16.14 -7.04
N ASN A 70 16.23 15.30 -8.06
CA ASN A 70 16.13 13.85 -8.01
C ASN A 70 17.27 13.26 -7.18
N SER A 71 17.00 13.00 -5.91
CA SER A 71 17.86 12.16 -5.06
C SER A 71 17.48 10.69 -5.23
N ILE A 72 18.46 9.78 -5.07
CA ILE A 72 18.25 8.32 -5.12
C ILE A 72 17.06 7.90 -4.23
N LYS A 73 16.97 8.43 -3.01
CA LYS A 73 15.87 8.12 -2.06
C LYS A 73 14.48 8.43 -2.61
N LYS A 74 14.33 9.49 -3.42
CA LYS A 74 13.04 9.85 -4.02
C LYS A 74 12.65 8.90 -5.14
N ILE A 75 13.60 8.56 -6.00
CA ILE A 75 13.38 7.61 -7.09
C ILE A 75 12.98 6.26 -6.48
N THR A 76 13.72 5.80 -5.48
CA THR A 76 13.40 4.56 -4.74
C THR A 76 12.00 4.64 -4.09
N ALA A 77 11.66 5.73 -3.40
CA ALA A 77 10.34 5.91 -2.80
C ALA A 77 9.21 5.93 -3.84
N LEU A 78 9.42 6.57 -4.99
CA LEU A 78 8.45 6.60 -6.08
C LEU A 78 8.23 5.20 -6.65
N ILE A 79 9.31 4.47 -6.96
CA ILE A 79 9.21 3.11 -7.50
C ILE A 79 8.47 2.19 -6.51
N ILE A 80 8.87 2.20 -5.23
CA ILE A 80 8.25 1.35 -4.21
C ILE A 80 6.76 1.71 -4.06
N ASN A 81 6.42 2.99 -3.87
CA ASN A 81 5.03 3.39 -3.69
C ASN A 81 4.18 3.08 -4.93
N SER A 82 4.71 3.26 -6.15
CA SER A 82 4.02 2.91 -7.39
C SER A 82 3.75 1.41 -7.49
N VAL A 83 4.78 0.57 -7.27
CA VAL A 83 4.64 -0.89 -7.34
C VAL A 83 3.63 -1.38 -6.31
N ILE A 84 3.73 -0.93 -5.06
CA ILE A 84 2.82 -1.36 -4.00
C ILE A 84 1.39 -0.89 -4.27
N THR A 85 1.21 0.35 -4.75
CA THR A 85 -0.13 0.86 -5.10
C THR A 85 -0.76 0.03 -6.21
N ILE A 86 0.01 -0.33 -7.25
CA ILE A 86 -0.49 -1.18 -8.34
C ILE A 86 -0.86 -2.57 -7.82
N LEU A 87 0.00 -3.20 -7.00
CA LEU A 87 -0.25 -4.53 -6.44
C LEU A 87 -1.51 -4.56 -5.58
N LEU A 88 -1.63 -3.62 -4.63
CA LEU A 88 -2.80 -3.54 -3.74
C LEU A 88 -4.07 -3.13 -4.51
N GLY A 89 -3.95 -2.27 -5.51
CA GLY A 89 -5.06 -1.90 -6.40
C GLY A 89 -5.58 -3.09 -7.20
N LEU A 90 -4.67 -3.90 -7.77
CA LEU A 90 -5.04 -5.14 -8.46
C LEU A 90 -5.69 -6.16 -7.53
N LEU A 91 -5.16 -6.31 -6.31
CA LEU A 91 -5.73 -7.19 -5.29
C LEU A 91 -7.16 -6.76 -4.94
N LEU A 92 -7.38 -5.47 -4.68
CA LEU A 92 -8.70 -4.91 -4.37
C LEU A 92 -9.68 -5.08 -5.54
N LEU A 93 -9.24 -4.88 -6.78
CA LEU A 93 -10.06 -5.15 -7.98
C LEU A 93 -10.41 -6.64 -8.09
N SER A 94 -9.45 -7.54 -7.90
CA SER A 94 -9.68 -8.99 -7.94
C SER A 94 -10.72 -9.42 -6.91
N THR A 95 -10.55 -8.98 -5.65
CA THR A 95 -11.51 -9.29 -4.58
C THR A 95 -12.89 -8.69 -4.86
N SER A 96 -12.95 -7.48 -5.41
CA SER A 96 -14.24 -6.85 -5.78
C SER A 96 -14.96 -7.62 -6.89
N ILE A 97 -14.23 -8.14 -7.88
CA ILE A 97 -14.79 -8.97 -8.97
C ILE A 97 -15.31 -10.30 -8.42
N GLU A 98 -14.57 -10.93 -7.50
CA GLU A 98 -15.01 -12.18 -6.85
C GLU A 98 -16.31 -11.98 -6.06
N VAL A 99 -16.39 -10.91 -5.27
CA VAL A 99 -17.61 -10.57 -4.53
C VAL A 99 -18.78 -10.29 -5.46
N LEU A 100 -18.55 -9.56 -6.56
CA LEU A 100 -19.60 -9.27 -7.54
C LEU A 100 -20.14 -10.54 -8.20
N LYS A 101 -19.26 -11.48 -8.56
CA LYS A 101 -19.64 -12.80 -9.10
C LYS A 101 -20.42 -13.66 -8.12
N TYR A 102 -20.21 -13.47 -6.81
CA TYR A 102 -20.96 -14.20 -5.79
C TYR A 102 -22.38 -13.63 -5.59
N LEU A 103 -22.59 -12.34 -5.89
CA LEU A 103 -23.87 -11.65 -5.72
C LEU A 103 -24.79 -11.69 -6.95
N MET A 104 -24.26 -11.98 -8.14
CA MET A 104 -25.00 -12.14 -9.40
C MET A 104 -25.28 -13.62 -9.69
#